data_AF-A0A2N3HY21-F1
#
_entry.id   AF-A0A2N3HY21-F1
#
_cell.length_a   1.000
_cell.length_b   1.000
_cell.length_c   1.000
_cell.angle_alpha   90.00
_cell.angle_beta   90.00
_cell.angle_gamma   90.00
#
_symmetry.space_group_name_H-M   'P 1'
#
loop_
_entity.id
_entity.type
_entity.pdbx_description
1 polymer ?
#
loop_
_entity_poly.entity_id
_entity_poly.type
_entity_poly.pdbx_seq_one_letter_code
_entity_poly.pdbx_strand_id
1 'polypeptide(L)'
;MEYNWKSMFPDMTDTRDEFNEFVMQQAKGSLEYIAQHGITQEPFKTIFRQRFSYTIALDSVPRNKTLYIMSEFYNGEMDTMHGEELEHNFFKTKAVTKYISFQWVKDRLVYYGKVYFDAKEMFDLFAKMSAECPDEPYVMHLKPNYDTRKLTVTLCSSTHEIEIQQTGKIGKSINQDDANM
;
A
#
# COMPACT_ATOMS: atom_id res chain seq x y z
N MET A 1 -0.99 14.48 -29.42
CA MET A 1 -1.98 13.40 -29.21
C MET A 1 -2.65 13.69 -27.89
N GLU A 2 -3.97 13.93 -27.92
CA GLU A 2 -4.73 14.11 -26.69
C GLU A 2 -4.96 12.74 -26.06
N TYR A 3 -4.55 12.59 -24.80
CA TYR A 3 -4.60 11.32 -24.10
C TYR A 3 -6.05 10.98 -23.72
N ASN A 4 -6.58 9.84 -24.19
CA ASN A 4 -7.94 9.40 -23.89
C ASN A 4 -8.03 8.82 -22.47
N TRP A 5 -8.08 9.68 -21.46
CA TRP A 5 -8.08 9.30 -20.05
C TRP A 5 -9.27 8.41 -19.64
N LYS A 6 -10.41 8.49 -20.35
CA LYS A 6 -11.58 7.63 -20.12
C LYS A 6 -11.32 6.16 -20.44
N SER A 7 -10.29 5.83 -21.22
CA SER A 7 -9.92 4.43 -21.47
C SER A 7 -9.34 3.73 -20.24
N MET A 8 -8.79 4.49 -19.27
CA MET A 8 -8.26 3.94 -18.02
C MET A 8 -9.34 3.74 -16.96
N PHE A 9 -10.42 4.54 -17.02
CA PHE A 9 -11.50 4.56 -16.04
C PHE A 9 -12.87 4.61 -16.74
N PRO A 10 -13.27 3.54 -17.45
CA PRO A 10 -14.48 3.55 -18.29
C PRO A 10 -15.77 3.74 -17.49
N ASP A 11 -15.77 3.36 -16.22
CA ASP A 11 -16.93 3.46 -15.32
C ASP A 11 -16.97 4.77 -14.51
N MET A 12 -16.00 5.66 -14.71
CA MET A 12 -15.95 6.95 -14.01
C MET A 12 -16.95 7.93 -14.62
N THR A 13 -17.91 8.39 -13.81
CA THR A 13 -18.93 9.37 -14.21
C THR A 13 -18.43 10.81 -14.15
N ASP A 14 -17.37 11.06 -13.39
CA ASP A 14 -16.77 12.37 -13.23
C ASP A 14 -16.16 12.86 -14.55
N THR A 15 -16.12 14.18 -14.74
CA THR A 15 -15.30 14.81 -15.76
C THR A 15 -13.83 14.77 -15.37
N ARG A 16 -12.93 15.03 -16.33
CA ARG A 16 -11.49 15.08 -16.07
C ARG A 16 -11.15 16.13 -15.02
N ASP A 17 -11.83 17.27 -15.07
CA ASP A 17 -11.58 18.39 -14.16
C ASP A 17 -12.09 18.08 -12.75
N GLU A 18 -13.27 17.45 -12.63
CA GLU A 18 -13.77 16.96 -11.33
C GLU A 18 -12.84 15.89 -10.74
N PHE A 19 -12.33 14.96 -11.56
CA PHE A 19 -11.36 13.97 -11.11
C PHE A 19 -10.04 14.60 -10.66
N ASN A 20 -9.51 15.55 -11.45
CA ASN A 20 -8.32 16.30 -11.07
C ASN A 20 -8.54 17.07 -9.77
N GLU A 21 -9.68 17.74 -9.62
CA GLU A 21 -10.02 18.49 -8.42
C GLU A 21 -10.11 17.56 -7.21
N PHE A 22 -10.79 16.42 -7.33
CA PHE A 22 -10.84 15.39 -6.30
C PHE A 22 -9.44 14.92 -5.90
N VAL A 23 -8.57 14.58 -6.86
CA VAL A 23 -7.19 14.14 -6.59
C VAL A 23 -6.38 15.24 -5.88
N MET A 24 -6.53 16.50 -6.30
CA MET A 24 -5.84 17.63 -5.68
C MET A 24 -6.38 17.96 -4.28
N GLN A 25 -7.67 17.78 -4.02
CA GLN A 25 -8.28 17.93 -2.69
C GLN A 25 -7.77 16.87 -1.69
N GLN A 26 -7.47 15.65 -2.15
CA GLN A 26 -6.85 14.62 -1.31
C GLN A 26 -5.42 15.00 -0.87
N ALA A 27 -4.76 15.90 -1.60
CA ALA A 27 -3.42 16.37 -1.33
C ALA A 27 -3.44 17.74 -0.61
N LYS A 28 -3.93 17.76 0.64
CA LYS A 28 -4.01 18.99 1.46
C LYS A 28 -2.67 19.74 1.50
N GLY A 29 -2.66 21.02 1.13
CA GLY A 29 -1.45 21.86 1.08
C GLY A 29 -0.63 21.76 -0.21
N SER A 30 -0.98 20.84 -1.12
CA SER A 30 -0.23 20.64 -2.37
C SER A 30 -0.43 21.79 -3.36
N LEU A 31 -1.63 22.38 -3.43
CA LEU A 31 -1.91 23.53 -4.28
C LEU A 31 -1.13 24.76 -3.82
N GLU A 32 -1.13 25.07 -2.52
CA GLU A 32 -0.32 26.18 -1.99
C GLU A 32 1.18 25.93 -2.18
N TYR A 33 1.65 24.70 -1.96
CA TYR A 33 3.06 24.34 -2.18
C TYR A 33 3.47 24.49 -3.65
N ILE A 34 2.68 23.99 -4.60
CA ILE A 34 2.95 24.12 -6.04
C ILE A 34 2.90 25.58 -6.47
N ALA A 35 1.95 26.37 -5.95
CA ALA A 35 1.88 27.79 -6.25
C ALA A 35 3.12 28.56 -5.75
N GLN A 36 3.68 28.16 -4.60
CA GLN A 36 4.84 28.83 -3.98
C GLN A 36 6.19 28.34 -4.52
N HIS A 37 6.30 27.06 -4.88
CA HIS A 37 7.58 26.41 -5.17
C HIS A 37 7.66 25.78 -6.57
N GLY A 38 6.55 25.76 -7.31
CA GLY A 38 6.41 24.98 -8.53
C GLY A 38 6.41 23.47 -8.27
N ILE A 39 6.46 22.68 -9.34
CA ILE A 39 6.75 21.25 -9.25
C ILE A 39 8.26 21.10 -9.10
N THR A 40 8.74 21.01 -7.86
CA THR A 40 10.16 20.71 -7.61
C THR A 40 10.42 19.26 -7.97
N GLN A 41 11.29 19.03 -8.97
CA GLN A 41 11.64 17.68 -9.39
C GLN A 41 12.46 16.93 -8.33
N GLU A 42 13.11 17.65 -7.42
CA GLU A 42 14.17 17.11 -6.57
C GLU A 42 13.71 16.14 -5.47
N PRO A 43 12.62 16.34 -4.70
CA PRO A 43 12.15 15.30 -3.78
C PRO A 43 11.66 14.06 -4.53
N PHE A 44 11.00 14.25 -5.67
CA PHE A 44 10.47 13.17 -6.49
C PHE A 44 11.57 12.34 -7.16
N LYS A 45 12.62 13.00 -7.66
CA LYS A 45 13.75 12.34 -8.31
C LYS A 45 14.67 11.60 -7.35
N THR A 46 14.80 12.08 -6.11
CA THR A 46 15.84 11.58 -5.18
C THR A 46 15.28 10.73 -4.04
N ILE A 47 14.16 11.15 -3.41
CA ILE A 47 13.60 10.48 -2.22
C ILE A 47 12.50 9.51 -2.64
N PHE A 48 11.46 10.00 -3.33
CA PHE A 48 10.29 9.17 -3.64
C PHE A 48 10.58 8.07 -4.69
N ARG A 49 11.64 8.22 -5.49
CA ARG A 49 12.08 7.19 -6.45
C ARG A 49 13.00 6.11 -5.88
N GLN A 50 13.33 6.16 -4.59
CA GLN A 50 14.05 5.06 -3.94
C GLN A 50 13.27 3.75 -4.10
N ARG A 51 13.96 2.68 -4.49
CA ARG A 51 13.35 1.36 -4.66
C ARG A 51 14.11 0.32 -3.87
N PHE A 52 13.36 -0.62 -3.31
CA PHE A 52 13.88 -1.73 -2.52
C PHE A 52 13.26 -3.04 -3.02
N SER A 53 14.01 -4.13 -2.94
CA SER A 53 13.49 -5.46 -3.25
C SER A 53 12.71 -5.98 -2.05
N TYR A 54 11.37 -5.99 -2.12
CA TYR A 54 10.57 -6.55 -1.04
C TYR A 54 9.24 -7.13 -1.52
N THR A 55 8.67 -8.00 -0.70
CA THR A 55 7.32 -8.55 -0.87
C THR A 55 6.49 -8.32 0.41
N ILE A 56 5.19 -8.58 0.32
CA ILE A 56 4.25 -8.43 1.43
C ILE A 56 3.59 -9.79 1.69
N ALA A 57 3.66 -10.24 2.93
CA ALA A 57 3.09 -11.51 3.37
C ALA A 57 1.99 -11.27 4.40
N LEU A 58 0.90 -12.03 4.30
CA LEU A 58 -0.15 -12.05 5.31
C LEU A 58 0.05 -13.26 6.21
N ASP A 59 0.43 -13.02 7.46
CA ASP A 59 0.75 -14.07 8.41
C ASP A 59 -0.53 -14.71 8.97
N SER A 60 -0.44 -16.01 9.28
CA SER A 60 -1.54 -16.79 9.85
C SER A 60 -2.83 -16.84 9.00
N VAL A 61 -2.75 -16.42 7.73
CA VAL A 61 -3.82 -16.55 6.74
C VAL A 61 -3.31 -17.39 5.57
N PRO A 62 -3.94 -18.54 5.26
CA PRO A 62 -3.56 -19.34 4.10
C PRO A 62 -3.68 -18.54 2.80
N ARG A 63 -2.71 -18.69 1.89
CA ARG A 63 -2.67 -17.94 0.61
C ARG A 63 -3.93 -18.13 -0.23
N ASN A 64 -4.46 -19.36 -0.28
CA ASN A 64 -5.72 -19.67 -0.97
C ASN A 64 -6.99 -19.09 -0.31
N LYS A 65 -6.84 -18.43 0.84
CA LYS A 65 -7.89 -17.66 1.51
C LYS A 65 -7.70 -16.16 1.36
N THR A 66 -6.54 -15.69 0.95
CA THR A 66 -6.28 -14.29 0.65
C THR A 66 -6.86 -13.95 -0.71
N LEU A 67 -7.71 -12.93 -0.78
CA LEU A 67 -8.33 -12.47 -2.02
C LEU A 67 -7.38 -11.55 -2.79
N TYR A 68 -6.82 -10.57 -2.08
CA TYR A 68 -5.81 -9.66 -2.62
C TYR A 68 -5.01 -8.98 -1.51
N ILE A 69 -3.84 -8.45 -1.90
CA ILE A 69 -3.06 -7.46 -1.15
C ILE A 69 -2.74 -6.31 -2.11
N MET A 70 -3.30 -5.13 -1.86
CA MET A 70 -3.09 -3.91 -2.64
C MET A 70 -2.21 -2.94 -1.85
N SER A 71 -1.21 -2.36 -2.51
CA SER A 71 -0.28 -1.40 -1.94
C SER A 71 -0.25 -0.12 -2.77
N GLU A 72 -0.30 1.03 -2.11
CA GLU A 72 0.00 2.33 -2.70
C GLU A 72 1.36 2.79 -2.18
N PHE A 73 2.16 3.43 -3.04
CA PHE A 73 3.50 3.91 -2.70
C PHE A 73 3.56 5.43 -2.67
N TYR A 74 4.54 6.00 -1.96
CA TYR A 74 4.66 7.46 -1.86
C TYR A 74 4.98 8.17 -3.17
N ASN A 75 5.47 7.45 -4.18
CA ASN A 75 5.69 8.01 -5.52
C ASN A 75 4.45 7.98 -6.42
N GLY A 76 3.31 7.49 -5.92
CA GLY A 76 2.05 7.40 -6.65
C GLY A 76 1.85 6.11 -7.44
N GLU A 77 2.81 5.18 -7.44
CA GLU A 77 2.60 3.82 -7.97
C GLU A 77 1.59 3.06 -7.09
N MET A 78 0.96 2.05 -7.69
CA MET A 78 0.11 1.07 -7.01
C MET A 78 0.44 -0.33 -7.51
N ASP A 79 0.38 -1.32 -6.63
CA ASP A 79 0.61 -2.74 -6.94
C ASP A 79 -0.43 -3.61 -6.23
N THR A 80 -0.91 -4.65 -6.90
CA THR A 80 -1.94 -5.56 -6.37
C THR A 80 -1.52 -7.00 -6.59
N MET A 81 -1.28 -7.72 -5.50
CA MET A 81 -1.06 -9.17 -5.51
C MET A 81 -2.39 -9.91 -5.40
N HIS A 82 -2.68 -10.78 -6.35
CA HIS A 82 -3.84 -11.68 -6.34
C HIS A 82 -3.52 -12.99 -7.06
N GLY A 83 -4.31 -14.05 -6.84
CA GLY A 83 -4.14 -15.35 -7.51
C GLY A 83 -2.73 -15.94 -7.33
N GLU A 84 -2.08 -16.32 -8.43
CA GLU A 84 -0.75 -16.94 -8.42
C GLU A 84 0.35 -16.06 -7.80
N GLU A 85 0.21 -14.73 -7.82
CA GLU A 85 1.19 -13.83 -7.18
C GLU A 85 1.21 -14.01 -5.66
N LEU A 86 0.05 -14.31 -5.06
CA LEU A 86 -0.07 -14.63 -3.64
C LEU A 86 0.52 -16.00 -3.32
N GLU A 87 0.65 -16.91 -4.28
CA GLU A 87 1.16 -18.28 -4.07
C GLU A 87 2.69 -18.35 -4.11
N HIS A 88 3.32 -17.53 -4.95
CA HIS A 88 4.76 -17.59 -5.16
C HIS A 88 5.56 -16.53 -4.39
N ASN A 89 4.88 -15.55 -3.77
CA ASN A 89 5.50 -14.45 -3.00
C ASN A 89 6.66 -13.77 -3.73
N PHE A 90 6.45 -13.38 -4.98
CA PHE A 90 7.51 -12.83 -5.80
C PHE A 90 8.04 -11.52 -5.20
N PHE A 91 9.35 -11.48 -4.97
CA PHE A 91 10.05 -10.24 -4.68
C PHE A 91 10.04 -9.36 -5.93
N LYS A 92 9.56 -8.13 -5.78
CA LYS A 92 9.60 -7.11 -6.82
C LYS A 92 10.33 -5.89 -6.25
N THR A 93 11.00 -5.15 -7.12
CA THR A 93 11.62 -3.88 -6.75
C THR A 93 10.55 -2.80 -6.73
N LYS A 94 10.13 -2.38 -5.54
CA LYS A 94 9.01 -1.45 -5.31
C LYS A 94 9.47 -0.18 -4.60
N ALA A 95 8.72 0.91 -4.76
CA ALA A 95 8.93 2.13 -3.98
C ALA A 95 8.51 1.95 -2.51
N VAL A 96 8.78 2.93 -1.64
CA VAL A 96 8.40 2.87 -0.22
C VAL A 96 6.87 2.90 -0.07
N THR A 97 6.31 1.94 0.68
CA THR A 97 4.86 1.79 0.85
C THR A 97 4.26 2.92 1.68
N LYS A 98 3.15 3.48 1.20
CA LYS A 98 2.33 4.50 1.87
C LYS A 98 1.09 3.90 2.51
N TYR A 99 0.48 2.92 1.86
CA TYR A 99 -0.75 2.29 2.30
C TYR A 99 -0.83 0.85 1.83
N ILE A 100 -1.38 -0.03 2.67
CA ILE A 100 -1.71 -1.40 2.30
C ILE A 100 -3.15 -1.68 2.68
N SER A 101 -3.88 -2.33 1.77
CA SER A 101 -5.17 -2.96 2.05
C SER A 101 -5.20 -4.39 1.56
N PHE A 102 -5.87 -5.25 2.29
CA PHE A 102 -5.96 -6.66 1.95
C PHE A 102 -7.28 -7.24 2.42
N GLN A 103 -7.70 -8.30 1.75
CA GLN A 103 -8.89 -9.06 2.10
C GLN A 103 -8.62 -10.55 2.10
N TRP A 104 -9.34 -11.27 2.95
CA TRP A 104 -9.27 -12.72 3.02
C TRP A 104 -10.58 -13.32 3.53
N VAL A 105 -10.75 -14.61 3.31
CA VAL A 105 -11.93 -15.37 3.70
C VAL A 105 -11.62 -16.25 4.90
N LYS A 106 -12.41 -16.14 5.97
CA LYS A 106 -12.38 -17.04 7.13
C LYS A 106 -13.81 -17.37 7.53
N ASP A 107 -14.12 -18.66 7.70
CA ASP A 107 -15.45 -19.13 8.11
C ASP A 107 -16.61 -18.58 7.26
N ARG A 108 -16.41 -18.53 5.93
CA ARG A 108 -17.35 -17.96 4.92
C ARG A 108 -17.60 -16.45 5.04
N LEU A 109 -16.88 -15.76 5.90
CA LEU A 109 -16.93 -14.30 6.04
C LEU A 109 -15.69 -13.68 5.37
N VAL A 110 -15.90 -12.53 4.73
CA VAL A 110 -14.82 -11.71 4.18
C VAL A 110 -14.33 -10.77 5.28
N TYR A 111 -13.03 -10.78 5.52
CA TYR A 111 -12.34 -9.87 6.42
C TYR A 111 -11.47 -8.92 5.60
N TYR A 112 -11.19 -7.76 6.18
CA TYR A 112 -10.28 -6.79 5.59
C TYR A 112 -9.30 -6.24 6.62
N GLY A 113 -8.15 -5.79 6.13
CA GLY A 113 -7.16 -5.05 6.87
C GLY A 113 -6.69 -3.84 6.08
N LYS A 114 -6.39 -2.75 6.80
CA LYS A 114 -5.88 -1.50 6.23
C LYS A 114 -4.82 -0.90 7.15
N VAL A 115 -3.72 -0.45 6.59
CA VAL A 115 -2.66 0.28 7.31
C VAL A 115 -2.17 1.45 6.46
N TYR A 116 -2.06 2.61 7.10
CA TYR A 116 -1.42 3.79 6.53
C TYR A 116 -0.09 4.00 7.24
N PHE A 117 0.91 4.36 6.46
CA PHE A 117 2.23 4.60 7.00
C PHE A 117 2.55 6.09 7.10
N ASP A 118 3.36 6.45 8.09
CA ASP A 118 4.01 7.76 8.16
C ASP A 118 5.21 7.79 7.22
N ALA A 119 5.33 8.87 6.44
CA ALA A 119 6.37 8.96 5.42
C ALA A 119 7.76 8.96 6.05
N LYS A 120 7.98 9.76 7.09
CA LYS A 120 9.29 9.91 7.71
C LYS A 120 9.73 8.59 8.33
N GLU A 121 8.85 7.92 9.08
CA GLU A 121 9.14 6.63 9.69
C GLU A 121 9.51 5.57 8.65
N MET A 122 8.78 5.49 7.54
CA MET A 122 9.06 4.49 6.51
C MET A 122 10.34 4.76 5.74
N PHE A 123 10.61 6.01 5.35
CA PHE A 123 11.86 6.34 4.68
C PHE A 123 13.07 6.10 5.59
N ASP A 124 12.99 6.49 6.86
CA ASP A 124 14.05 6.21 7.85
C ASP A 124 14.24 4.70 8.05
N LEU A 125 13.14 3.93 8.13
CA LEU A 125 13.17 2.47 8.26
C LEU A 125 13.85 1.80 7.07
N PHE A 126 13.44 2.12 5.84
CA PHE A 126 14.01 1.53 4.64
C PHE A 126 15.47 1.95 4.42
N ALA A 127 15.82 3.20 4.76
CA ALA A 127 17.21 3.65 4.74
C ALA A 127 18.08 2.88 5.75
N LYS A 128 17.57 2.66 6.96
CA LYS A 128 18.25 1.85 7.99
C LYS A 128 18.45 0.41 7.53
N MET A 129 17.39 -0.24 7.05
CA MET A 129 17.46 -1.61 6.54
C MET A 129 18.46 -1.74 5.39
N SER A 130 18.48 -0.78 4.46
CA SER A 130 19.43 -0.78 3.35
C SER A 130 20.88 -0.55 3.76
N ALA A 131 21.13 0.13 4.87
CA ALA A 131 22.47 0.33 5.40
C ALA A 131 22.97 -0.89 6.20
N GLU A 132 22.08 -1.53 6.96
CA GLU A 132 22.41 -2.69 7.82
C GLU A 132 22.40 -4.02 7.06
N CYS A 133 21.54 -4.15 6.04
CA CYS A 133 21.34 -5.36 5.23
C CYS A 133 21.40 -5.01 3.72
N PRO A 134 22.55 -4.55 3.21
CA PRO A 134 22.66 -4.17 1.80
C PRO A 134 22.37 -5.36 0.90
N ASP A 135 21.60 -5.12 -0.17
CA ASP A 135 21.23 -6.10 -1.20
C ASP A 135 20.38 -7.30 -0.73
N GLU A 136 19.89 -7.32 0.51
CA GLU A 136 18.96 -8.35 0.97
C GLU A 136 17.51 -8.03 0.57
N PRO A 137 16.73 -9.05 0.15
CA PRO A 137 15.30 -8.89 -0.05
C PRO A 137 14.56 -8.80 1.29
N TYR A 138 13.57 -7.92 1.40
CA TYR A 138 12.78 -7.77 2.63
C TYR A 138 11.39 -8.39 2.50
N VAL A 139 10.85 -8.89 3.60
CA VAL A 139 9.45 -9.32 3.70
C VAL A 139 8.73 -8.42 4.69
N MET A 140 7.70 -7.72 4.22
CA MET A 140 6.79 -7.00 5.08
C MET A 140 5.67 -7.94 5.52
N HIS A 141 5.70 -8.34 6.79
CA HIS A 141 4.72 -9.23 7.38
C HIS A 141 3.56 -8.44 7.98
N LEU A 142 2.36 -8.79 7.54
CA LEU A 142 1.09 -8.29 8.06
C LEU A 142 0.55 -9.35 9.03
N LYS A 143 0.51 -9.02 10.31
CA LYS A 143 0.11 -9.93 11.40
C LYS A 143 -1.25 -9.49 11.98
N PRO A 144 -2.40 -9.87 11.37
CA PRO A 144 -3.71 -9.52 11.89
C PRO A 144 -4.04 -10.32 13.16
N ASN A 145 -4.45 -9.62 14.22
CA ASN A 145 -4.95 -10.24 15.46
C ASN A 145 -6.46 -10.01 15.59
N TYR A 146 -7.23 -11.07 15.36
CA TYR A 146 -8.70 -11.04 15.34
C TYR A 146 -9.33 -10.61 16.67
N ASP A 147 -8.79 -11.11 17.77
CA ASP A 147 -9.38 -10.92 19.10
C ASP A 147 -9.28 -9.45 19.52
N THR A 148 -8.16 -8.82 19.16
CA THR A 148 -7.88 -7.42 19.50
C THR A 148 -8.25 -6.43 18.41
N ARG A 149 -8.61 -6.91 17.21
CA ARG A 149 -8.82 -6.10 15.99
C ARG A 149 -7.63 -5.20 15.62
N LYS A 150 -6.42 -5.63 15.96
CA LYS A 150 -5.17 -4.93 15.64
C LYS A 150 -4.47 -5.59 14.47
N LEU A 151 -3.74 -4.78 13.71
CA LEU A 151 -2.78 -5.24 12.72
C LEU A 151 -1.39 -4.78 13.15
N THR A 152 -0.50 -5.74 13.37
CA THR A 152 0.93 -5.49 13.56
C THR A 152 1.63 -5.64 12.21
N VAL A 153 2.60 -4.77 11.94
CA VAL A 153 3.41 -4.83 10.72
C VAL A 153 4.88 -4.93 11.11
N THR A 154 5.60 -5.91 10.56
CA THR A 154 7.05 -6.05 10.75
C THR A 154 7.74 -6.10 9.38
N LEU A 155 8.91 -5.48 9.27
CA LEU A 155 9.79 -5.58 8.10
C LEU A 155 10.98 -6.46 8.47
N CYS A 156 11.15 -7.56 7.73
CA CYS A 156 12.17 -8.58 8.01
C CYS A 156 13.15 -8.72 6.85
N SER A 157 14.44 -8.79 7.15
CA SER A 157 15.48 -9.35 6.28
C SER A 157 15.87 -10.75 6.76
N SER A 158 16.95 -11.32 6.24
CA SER A 158 17.44 -12.61 6.73
C SER A 158 18.06 -12.53 8.13
N THR A 159 18.47 -11.33 8.55
CA THR A 159 19.23 -11.08 9.79
C THR A 159 18.57 -10.10 10.75
N HIS A 160 17.61 -9.31 10.29
CA HIS A 160 16.97 -8.25 11.07
C HIS A 160 15.44 -8.34 10.99
N GLU A 161 14.77 -8.04 12.10
CA GLU A 161 13.32 -7.85 12.18
C GLU A 161 13.05 -6.53 12.90
N ILE A 162 12.28 -5.64 12.26
CA ILE A 162 11.89 -4.35 12.83
C ILE A 162 10.37 -4.24 12.81
N GLU A 163 9.76 -4.02 13.98
CA GLU A 163 8.34 -3.71 14.09
C GLU A 163 8.06 -2.25 13.75
N ILE A 164 7.10 -2.03 12.86
CA ILE A 164 6.67 -0.71 12.43
C ILE A 164 5.66 -0.19 13.46
N GLN A 165 5.90 0.99 14.02
CA GLN A 165 5.08 1.62 15.05
C GLN A 165 3.78 2.23 14.48
N GLN A 166 3.02 1.45 13.71
CA GLN A 166 1.68 1.78 13.27
C GLN A 166 0.70 0.66 13.59
N THR A 167 -0.46 1.05 14.11
CA THR A 167 -1.58 0.12 14.29
C THR A 167 -2.52 0.24 13.11
N GLY A 168 -2.49 -0.76 12.23
CA GLY A 168 -3.52 -0.91 11.21
C GLY A 168 -4.84 -1.38 11.82
N LYS A 169 -5.93 -1.26 11.06
CA LYS A 169 -7.27 -1.72 11.47
C LYS A 169 -7.63 -2.99 10.72
N ILE A 170 -8.29 -3.91 11.41
CA ILE A 170 -8.97 -5.05 10.78
C ILE A 170 -10.46 -5.00 11.06
N GLY A 171 -11.24 -5.53 10.13
CA GLY A 171 -12.69 -5.57 10.24
C GLY A 171 -13.30 -6.72 9.46
N LYS A 172 -14.62 -6.85 9.60
CA LYS A 172 -15.44 -7.75 8.78
C LYS A 172 -16.05 -6.91 7.65
N SER A 173 -15.94 -7.39 6.42
CA SER A 173 -16.75 -6.87 5.33
C SER A 173 -18.15 -7.46 5.51
N ILE A 174 -19.15 -6.61 5.64
CA ILE A 174 -20.55 -7.05 5.54
C ILE A 174 -20.74 -7.34 4.06
N ASN A 175 -21.24 -8.53 3.73
CA ASN A 175 -21.52 -8.91 2.34
C ASN A 175 -22.29 -7.79 1.63
N GLN A 176 -21.95 -7.60 0.36
CA GLN A 176 -22.61 -6.68 -0.57
C GLN A 176 -24.06 -7.06 -0.89
N ASP A 177 -24.67 -7.99 -0.12
CA ASP A 177 -26.01 -8.56 -0.35
C ASP A 177 -27.11 -7.95 0.54
N ASP A 178 -26.79 -7.07 1.49
CA ASP A 178 -27.81 -6.35 2.30
C ASP A 178 -28.06 -4.90 1.82
N ALA A 179 -27.53 -4.51 0.66
CA ALA A 179 -27.78 -3.19 0.07
C ALA A 179 -29.03 -3.11 -0.83
N ASN A 180 -29.77 -4.22 -0.95
CA ASN A 180 -31.02 -4.30 -1.72
C ASN A 180 -32.13 -5.04 -0.93
N MET A 181 -32.41 -4.61 0.30
CA MET A 181 -33.70 -4.85 0.96
C MET A 181 -34.31 -3.55 1.47
#